data_AF-F2HIH7-F1
#
_entry.id   AF-F2HIH7-F1
#
_cell.length_a   1.000
_cell.length_b   1.000
_cell.length_c   1.000
_cell.angle_alpha   90.00
_cell.angle_beta   90.00
_cell.angle_gamma   90.00
#
_symmetry.space_group_name_H-M   'P 1'
#
loop_
_entity.id
_entity.type
_entity.pdbx_description
1 polymer ?
#
loop_
_entity_poly.entity_id
_entity_poly.type
_entity_poly.pdbx_seq_one_letter_code
_entity_poly.pdbx_strand_id
1 'polypeptide(L)'
;MSKRTTKVNITGKYGVRYGSSIRKQIKNIELTQHQKYKCVFCGKEAIKRMSIGIWKCKKCNQTVAGGAWSFHTQMGLLTRGTLKRLYQAESI
;
A
#
# COMPACT_ATOMS: atom_id res chain seq x y z
N MET A 1 -8.91 -1.18 26.29
CA MET A 1 -7.60 -1.64 25.80
C MET A 1 -6.56 -0.57 26.05
N SER A 2 -5.49 -0.84 26.80
CA SER A 2 -4.42 0.13 27.07
C SER A 2 -3.38 0.17 25.95
N LYS A 3 -2.69 1.32 25.81
CA LYS A 3 -1.63 1.49 24.82
C LYS A 3 -0.40 0.67 25.23
N ARG A 4 -0.07 -0.37 24.46
CA ARG A 4 1.04 -1.30 24.77
C ARG A 4 2.44 -0.77 24.44
N THR A 5 2.57 0.12 23.45
CA THR A 5 3.87 0.64 23.01
C THR A 5 3.83 2.15 22.80
N THR A 6 4.92 2.85 23.13
CA THR A 6 5.02 4.31 22.96
C THR A 6 5.36 4.71 21.52
N LYS A 7 6.39 4.10 20.92
CA LYS A 7 6.98 4.52 19.62
C LYS A 7 7.08 3.44 18.55
N VAL A 8 7.23 2.16 18.95
CA VAL A 8 7.65 1.07 18.05
C VAL A 8 6.50 0.46 17.23
N ASN A 9 5.27 0.38 17.77
CA ASN A 9 4.12 -0.20 17.06
C ASN A 9 4.46 -1.60 16.47
N ILE A 10 4.14 -1.86 15.19
CA ILE A 10 4.35 -3.16 14.51
C ILE A 10 5.81 -3.65 14.54
N THR A 11 6.78 -2.74 14.63
CA THR A 11 8.21 -3.11 14.69
C THR A 11 8.68 -3.51 16.07
N GLY A 12 7.78 -3.54 17.07
CA GLY A 12 8.04 -4.13 18.39
C GLY A 12 8.43 -5.62 18.30
N LYS A 13 8.00 -6.33 17.26
CA LYS A 13 8.39 -7.73 16.99
C LYS A 13 9.89 -7.96 16.83
N TYR A 14 10.66 -6.91 16.52
CA TYR A 14 12.11 -7.00 16.35
C TYR A 14 12.89 -6.84 17.67
N GLY A 15 12.23 -6.46 18.78
CA GLY A 15 12.88 -6.22 20.05
C GLY A 15 14.02 -5.20 19.94
N VAL A 16 15.18 -5.53 20.51
CA VAL A 16 16.36 -4.65 20.53
C VAL A 16 17.19 -4.68 19.23
N ARG A 17 16.92 -5.62 18.32
CA ARG A 17 17.78 -5.91 17.16
C ARG A 17 17.73 -4.84 16.06
N TYR A 18 18.76 -4.83 15.20
CA TYR A 18 18.94 -4.03 13.96
C TYR A 18 19.15 -2.52 14.10
N GLY A 19 18.86 -1.93 15.27
CA GLY A 19 19.02 -0.49 15.50
C GLY A 19 17.79 0.35 15.13
N SER A 20 17.75 1.60 15.64
CA SER A 20 16.53 2.41 15.63
C SER A 20 16.17 2.97 14.25
N SER A 21 17.15 3.34 13.43
CA SER A 21 16.94 3.95 12.11
C SER A 21 16.25 3.01 11.14
N ILE A 22 16.74 1.77 11.05
CA ILE A 22 16.18 0.72 10.17
C ILE A 22 14.76 0.37 10.63
N ARG A 23 14.53 0.23 11.96
CA ARG A 23 13.20 -0.03 12.50
C ARG A 23 12.19 1.09 12.22
N LYS A 24 12.64 2.36 12.15
CA LYS A 24 11.75 3.47 11.76
C LYS A 24 11.34 3.39 10.29
N GLN A 25 12.27 3.07 9.39
CA GLN A 25 11.98 2.90 7.96
C GLN A 25 11.03 1.73 7.71
N ILE A 26 11.36 0.55 8.24
CA ILE A 26 10.54 -0.66 8.09
C ILE A 26 9.15 -0.46 8.70
N LYS A 27 9.01 0.29 9.79
CA LYS A 27 7.70 0.58 10.39
C LYS A 27 6.73 1.20 9.38
N ASN A 28 7.18 2.18 8.62
CA ASN A 28 6.33 2.85 7.64
C ASN A 28 5.96 1.90 6.48
N ILE A 29 6.92 1.07 6.05
CA ILE A 29 6.74 0.07 5.00
C ILE A 29 5.74 -1.01 5.44
N GLU A 30 5.87 -1.55 6.66
CA GLU A 30 4.99 -2.61 7.16
C GLU A 30 3.58 -2.12 7.47
N LEU A 31 3.44 -0.88 7.93
CA LEU A 31 2.12 -0.27 8.15
C LEU A 31 1.36 -0.16 6.82
N THR A 32 1.99 0.39 5.79
CA THR A 32 1.39 0.54 4.45
C THR A 32 1.12 -0.81 3.79
N GLN A 33 2.06 -1.76 3.91
CA GLN A 33 1.90 -3.13 3.41
C GLN A 33 0.70 -3.87 3.98
N HIS A 34 0.44 -3.72 5.28
CA HIS A 34 -0.65 -4.43 5.96
C HIS A 34 -1.98 -3.65 5.98
N GLN A 35 -1.96 -2.40 5.51
CA GLN A 35 -3.16 -1.57 5.43
C GLN A 35 -4.17 -2.15 4.43
N LYS A 36 -5.45 -1.95 4.71
CA LYS A 36 -6.54 -2.23 3.77
C LYS A 36 -6.80 -0.98 2.93
N TYR A 37 -7.01 -1.18 1.63
CA TYR A 37 -7.34 -0.10 0.70
C TYR A 37 -8.78 -0.21 0.19
N LYS A 38 -9.33 0.94 -0.19
CA LYS A 38 -10.63 1.04 -0.87
C LYS A 38 -10.55 0.42 -2.26
N CYS A 39 -11.48 -0.47 -2.57
CA CYS A 39 -11.55 -1.12 -3.86
C CYS A 39 -12.13 -0.21 -4.93
N VAL A 40 -11.44 -0.06 -6.07
CA VAL A 40 -11.88 0.74 -7.21
C VAL A 40 -13.09 0.12 -7.92
N PHE A 41 -13.27 -1.20 -7.82
CA PHE A 41 -14.35 -1.92 -8.49
C PHE A 41 -15.64 -1.96 -7.68
N CYS A 42 -15.56 -2.26 -6.38
CA CYS A 42 -16.74 -2.48 -5.53
C CYS A 42 -16.89 -1.46 -4.40
N GLY A 43 -16.01 -0.45 -4.32
CA GLY A 43 -16.08 0.64 -3.33
C GLY A 43 -15.75 0.28 -1.87
N LYS A 44 -15.66 -1.01 -1.52
CA LYS A 44 -15.41 -1.51 -0.15
C LYS A 44 -13.92 -1.47 0.22
N GLU A 45 -13.61 -1.20 1.49
CA GLU A 45 -12.24 -1.29 2.05
C GLU A 45 -11.82 -2.74 2.32
N ALA A 46 -11.52 -3.45 1.24
CA ALA A 46 -11.27 -4.89 1.28
C ALA A 46 -10.06 -5.34 0.44
N ILE A 47 -9.33 -4.40 -0.16
CA ILE A 47 -8.07 -4.71 -0.86
C ILE A 47 -6.99 -4.98 0.17
N LYS A 48 -6.33 -6.13 0.05
CA LYS A 48 -5.17 -6.53 0.85
C LYS A 48 -4.09 -7.08 -0.07
N ARG A 49 -2.83 -6.88 0.32
CA ARG A 49 -1.68 -7.45 -0.39
C ARG A 49 -1.68 -8.99 -0.28
N MET A 50 -1.45 -9.66 -1.40
CA MET A 50 -1.26 -11.11 -1.46
C MET A 50 0.22 -11.47 -1.54
N SER A 51 0.94 -10.84 -2.47
CA SER A 51 2.39 -10.97 -2.65
C SER A 51 2.97 -9.61 -3.06
N ILE A 52 4.27 -9.52 -3.37
CA ILE A 52 4.87 -8.26 -3.84
C ILE A 52 4.18 -7.84 -5.14
N GLY A 53 3.64 -6.61 -5.18
CA GLY A 53 3.00 -6.07 -6.39
C GLY A 53 1.60 -6.60 -6.70
N ILE A 54 1.12 -7.65 -6.02
CA ILE A 54 -0.21 -8.24 -6.26
C ILE A 54 -1.14 -7.95 -5.09
N TRP A 55 -2.27 -7.32 -5.41
CA TRP A 55 -3.29 -6.90 -4.46
C TRP A 55 -4.64 -7.52 -4.82
N LYS A 56 -5.34 -8.11 -3.84
CA LYS A 56 -6.63 -8.76 -4.07
C LYS A 56 -7.71 -8.16 -3.17
N CYS A 57 -8.85 -7.86 -3.76
CA CYS A 57 -10.05 -7.50 -3.00
C CYS A 57 -10.71 -8.76 -2.46
N LYS A 58 -10.90 -8.85 -1.14
CA LYS A 58 -11.60 -9.99 -0.52
C LYS A 58 -13.11 -10.01 -0.79
N LYS A 59 -13.70 -8.91 -1.27
CA LYS A 59 -15.16 -8.79 -1.47
C LYS A 59 -15.59 -9.08 -2.89
N CYS A 60 -14.90 -8.53 -3.89
CA CYS A 60 -15.22 -8.77 -5.31
C CYS A 60 -14.24 -9.72 -6.01
N ASN A 61 -13.28 -10.30 -5.28
CA ASN A 61 -12.25 -11.21 -5.79
C ASN A 61 -11.34 -10.68 -6.90
N GLN A 62 -11.47 -9.40 -7.26
CA GLN A 62 -10.61 -8.77 -8.25
C GLN A 62 -9.17 -8.67 -7.76
N THR A 63 -8.24 -9.01 -8.66
CA THR A 63 -6.80 -8.97 -8.44
C THR A 63 -6.21 -7.86 -9.29
N VAL A 64 -5.34 -7.04 -8.70
CA VAL A 64 -4.79 -5.83 -9.30
C VAL A 64 -3.28 -5.82 -9.11
N ALA A 65 -2.56 -5.46 -10.18
CA ALA A 65 -1.15 -5.12 -10.10
C ALA A 65 -0.97 -3.70 -9.53
N GLY A 66 -0.15 -3.57 -8.51
CA GLY A 66 0.11 -2.31 -7.79
C GLY A 66 1.55 -2.21 -7.30
N GLY A 67 1.79 -1.36 -6.31
CA GLY A 67 3.11 -1.21 -5.71
C GLY A 67 3.53 -2.40 -4.84
N ALA A 68 4.82 -2.45 -4.53
CA ALA A 68 5.37 -3.48 -3.64
C ALA A 68 4.80 -3.39 -2.21
N TRP A 69 4.71 -2.16 -1.66
CA TRP A 69 4.32 -1.90 -0.27
C TRP A 69 3.01 -1.12 -0.15
N SER A 70 2.67 -0.31 -1.15
CA SER A 70 1.42 0.44 -1.23
C SER A 70 0.59 0.00 -2.44
N PHE A 71 -0.74 0.11 -2.36
CA PHE A 71 -1.63 -0.25 -3.47
C PHE A 71 -1.38 0.58 -4.73
N HIS A 72 -1.14 1.89 -4.54
CA HIS A 72 -0.71 2.80 -5.59
C HIS A 72 0.65 3.40 -5.25
N THR A 73 1.52 3.52 -6.26
CA THR A 73 2.77 4.27 -6.16
C THR A 73 2.55 5.68 -6.70
N GLN A 74 3.31 6.65 -6.19
CA GLN A 74 3.22 8.04 -6.66
C GLN A 74 3.45 8.13 -8.17
N MET A 75 4.51 7.45 -8.67
CA MET A 75 4.80 7.40 -10.09
C MET A 75 3.67 6.73 -10.89
N GLY A 76 3.11 5.62 -10.41
CA GLY A 76 2.00 4.94 -11.09
C GLY A 76 0.75 5.80 -11.21
N LEU A 77 0.47 6.66 -10.22
CA LEU A 77 -0.64 7.62 -10.30
C LEU A 77 -0.35 8.75 -11.30
N LEU A 78 0.87 9.30 -11.28
CA LEU A 78 1.28 10.37 -12.19
C LEU A 78 1.24 9.89 -13.65
N THR A 79 1.79 8.71 -13.94
CA THR A 79 1.82 8.14 -15.30
C THR A 79 0.41 7.92 -15.86
N ARG A 80 -0.54 7.47 -15.03
CA ARG A 80 -1.95 7.34 -15.45
C ARG A 80 -2.55 8.70 -15.84
N GLY A 81 -2.24 9.74 -15.07
CA GLY A 81 -2.71 11.10 -15.35
C GLY A 81 -2.05 11.75 -16.58
N THR A 82 -0.78 11.47 -16.85
CA THR A 82 -0.10 11.94 -18.08
C THR A 82 -0.64 11.22 -19.30
N LEU A 83 -0.74 9.89 -19.26
CA LEU A 83 -1.24 9.10 -20.39
C LEU A 83 -2.65 9.49 -20.79
N LYS A 84 -3.55 9.66 -19.82
CA LYS A 84 -4.93 10.10 -20.11
C LYS A 84 -4.97 11.44 -20.86
N ARG A 85 -4.10 12.39 -20.51
CA ARG A 85 -4.03 13.69 -21.19
C ARG A 85 -3.49 13.58 -22.62
N LEU A 86 -2.47 12.76 -22.83
CA LEU A 86 -1.91 12.52 -24.16
C LEU A 86 -2.95 11.89 -25.09
N TYR A 87 -3.65 10.84 -24.63
CA TYR A 87 -4.70 10.21 -25.43
C TYR A 87 -5.84 11.17 -25.79
N GLN A 88 -6.20 12.09 -24.88
CA GLN A 88 -7.23 13.10 -25.16
C GLN A 88 -6.76 14.13 -26.20
N ALA A 89 -5.47 14.49 -26.20
CA ALA A 89 -4.89 15.42 -27.17
C ALA A 89 -4.75 14.81 -28.56
N GLU A 90 -4.47 13.50 -28.67
CA GLU A 90 -4.37 12.78 -29.95
C GLU A 90 -5.73 12.43 -30.58
N SER A 91 -6.79 12.37 -29.76
CA SER A 91 -8.15 12.00 -30.22
C SER A 91 -8.97 13.16 -30.81
N ILE A 92 -8.38 14.35 -30.92
CA ILE A 92 -8.93 15.53 -31.59
C ILE A 92 -8.21 15.67 -32.93
#